data_AF-A0A3D8WZK4-F1
#
_entry.id   AF-A0A3D8WZK4-F1
#
_cell.length_a   1.000
_cell.length_b   1.000
_cell.length_c   1.000
_cell.angle_alpha   90.00
_cell.angle_beta   90.00
_cell.angle_gamma   90.00
#
_symmetry.space_group_name_H-M   'P 1'
#
loop_
_entity.id
_entity.type
_entity.pdbx_description
1 polymer ?
#
loop_
_entity_poly.entity_id
_entity_poly.type
_entity_poly.pdbx_seq_one_letter_code
_entity_poly.pdbx_strand_id
1 'polypeptide(L)'
;MIKQRRMVSFDPETDQYLSDYMKEHHFRFPGDAIARICKEHEEFKNAEENHSISIKESVSKNIESLLKEELRDIRDELNRSERNIQYSLTKNLMEMREYFYQKDDKE
;
A
#
# COMPACT_ATOMS: atom_id res chain seq x y z
N MET A 1 22.99 18.49 -33.26
CA MET A 1 22.95 17.25 -32.44
C MET A 1 23.98 16.28 -32.95
N ILE A 2 24.86 15.77 -32.08
CA ILE A 2 25.83 14.73 -32.44
C ILE A 2 25.07 13.40 -32.42
N LYS A 3 24.85 12.78 -33.60
CA LYS A 3 24.28 11.43 -33.71
C LYS A 3 25.42 10.42 -33.76
N GLN A 4 25.43 9.43 -32.87
CA GLN A 4 26.38 8.31 -32.93
C GLN A 4 25.82 7.22 -33.84
N ARG A 5 26.53 6.90 -34.92
CA ARG A 5 26.12 5.84 -35.86
C ARG A 5 26.55 4.48 -35.35
N ARG A 6 25.64 3.51 -35.42
CA ARG A 6 25.88 2.10 -35.09
C ARG A 6 25.32 1.23 -36.22
N MET A 7 26.01 0.15 -36.53
CA MET A 7 25.49 -0.92 -37.39
C MET A 7 24.77 -1.92 -36.49
N VAL A 8 23.54 -2.26 -36.85
CA VAL A 8 22.68 -3.17 -36.08
C VAL A 8 22.06 -4.17 -37.05
N SER A 9 21.94 -5.42 -36.59
CA SER A 9 21.23 -6.48 -37.30
C SER A 9 20.00 -6.86 -36.49
N PHE A 10 18.88 -7.07 -37.18
CA PHE A 10 17.62 -7.50 -36.58
C PHE A 10 17.29 -8.91 -37.05
N ASP A 11 16.63 -9.69 -36.21
CA ASP A 11 15.91 -10.87 -36.67
C ASP A 11 14.71 -10.46 -37.55
N PRO A 12 14.15 -11.38 -38.36
CA PRO A 12 13.06 -11.06 -39.28
C PRO A 12 11.82 -10.48 -38.60
N GLU A 13 11.50 -10.90 -37.37
CA GLU A 13 10.30 -10.44 -36.66
C GLU A 13 10.49 -8.99 -36.20
N THR A 14 11.66 -8.68 -35.63
CA THR A 14 12.01 -7.32 -35.20
C THR A 14 12.12 -6.36 -36.40
N ASP A 15 12.68 -6.79 -37.53
CA ASP A 15 12.78 -5.97 -38.74
C ASP A 15 11.39 -5.67 -39.33
N GLN A 16 10.49 -6.66 -39.32
CA GLN A 16 9.11 -6.49 -39.74
C GLN A 16 8.38 -5.50 -38.83
N TYR A 17 8.49 -5.65 -37.51
CA TYR A 17 7.92 -4.72 -36.54
C TYR A 17 8.41 -3.29 -36.79
N LEU A 18 9.72 -3.10 -36.95
CA LEU A 18 10.30 -1.79 -37.22
C LEU A 18 9.77 -1.19 -38.53
N SER A 19 9.65 -2.00 -39.57
CA SER A 19 9.11 -1.58 -40.87
C SER A 19 7.65 -1.14 -40.78
N ASP A 20 6.82 -1.84 -40.02
CA ASP A 20 5.41 -1.50 -39.85
C ASP A 20 5.25 -0.25 -38.97
N TYR A 21 6.01 -0.15 -37.88
CA TYR A 21 6.07 1.06 -37.06
C TYR A 21 6.53 2.28 -37.87
N MET A 22 7.52 2.11 -38.75
CA MET A 22 7.96 3.18 -39.65
C MET A 22 6.86 3.64 -40.60
N LYS A 23 6.06 2.72 -41.15
CA LYS A 23 4.93 3.07 -42.03
C LYS A 23 3.83 3.79 -41.25
N GLU A 24 3.45 3.27 -40.09
CA GLU A 24 2.41 3.84 -39.23
C GLU A 24 2.74 5.27 -38.80
N HIS A 25 3.98 5.50 -38.34
CA HIS A 25 4.43 6.79 -37.85
C HIS A 25 5.14 7.65 -38.91
N HIS A 26 5.10 7.22 -40.18
CA HIS A 26 5.62 7.97 -41.33
C HIS A 26 7.12 8.31 -41.24
N PHE A 27 7.92 7.41 -40.65
CA PHE A 27 9.36 7.59 -40.57
C PHE A 27 10.05 7.19 -41.87
N ARG A 28 10.91 8.08 -42.37
CA ARG A 28 11.75 7.82 -43.54
C ARG A 28 12.99 7.00 -43.22
N PHE A 29 13.51 7.11 -41.99
CA PHE A 29 14.77 6.50 -41.59
C PHE A 29 14.58 5.59 -40.37
N PRO A 30 15.11 4.35 -40.40
CA PRO A 30 15.00 3.42 -39.27
C PRO A 30 15.61 3.97 -37.98
N GLY A 31 16.70 4.74 -38.07
CA GLY A 31 17.34 5.33 -36.90
C GLY A 31 16.45 6.32 -36.14
N ASP A 32 15.56 7.05 -36.83
CA ASP A 32 14.64 7.97 -36.17
C ASP A 32 13.46 7.21 -35.54
N ALA A 33 12.99 6.13 -36.18
CA ALA A 33 11.99 5.23 -35.61
C ALA A 33 12.51 4.51 -34.35
N ILE A 34 13.73 3.96 -34.40
CA ILE A 34 14.38 3.32 -33.24
C ILE A 34 14.54 4.34 -32.11
N ALA A 35 14.99 5.56 -32.41
CA ALA A 35 15.12 6.61 -31.39
C ALA A 35 13.77 6.93 -30.73
N ARG A 36 12.68 6.94 -31.51
CA ARG A 36 11.33 7.13 -30.98
C ARG A 36 10.88 5.96 -30.10
N ILE A 37 11.06 4.73 -30.55
CA ILE A 37 10.74 3.51 -29.78
C ILE A 37 11.51 3.49 -28.46
N CYS A 38 12.81 3.82 -28.47
CA CYS A 38 13.61 3.90 -27.24
C CYS A 38 13.08 4.94 -26.27
N LYS A 39 12.67 6.11 -26.78
CA LYS A 39 12.09 7.18 -25.95
C LYS A 39 10.75 6.74 -25.36
N GLU A 40 9.87 6.14 -26.15
CA GLU A 40 8.59 5.61 -25.68
C GLU A 40 8.80 4.52 -24.62
N HIS A 41 9.75 3.61 -24.84
CA HIS A 41 10.10 2.59 -23.85
C HIS A 41 10.60 3.20 -22.52
N GLU A 42 11.45 4.23 -22.58
CA GLU A 42 11.90 4.95 -21.40
C GLU A 42 10.74 5.64 -20.66
N GLU A 43 9.83 6.30 -21.40
CA GLU A 43 8.61 6.90 -20.85
C GLU A 43 7.72 5.85 -20.17
N PHE A 44 7.50 4.70 -20.82
CA PHE A 44 6.72 3.59 -20.26
C PHE A 44 7.36 3.00 -19.01
N LYS A 45 8.67 2.73 -19.03
CA LYS A 45 9.39 2.18 -17.89
C LYS A 45 9.32 3.11 -16.68
N ASN A 46 9.56 4.41 -16.90
CA ASN A 46 9.46 5.41 -15.84
C ASN A 46 8.02 5.51 -15.32
N ALA A 47 7.01 5.44 -16.20
CA ALA A 47 5.61 5.44 -15.79
C ALA A 47 5.26 4.19 -14.97
N GLU A 48 5.66 2.98 -15.38
CA GLU A 48 5.43 1.75 -14.62
C GLU A 48 6.09 1.76 -13.24
N GLU A 49 7.34 2.22 -13.16
CA GLU A 49 8.04 2.38 -11.89
C GLU A 49 7.29 3.36 -10.97
N ASN A 50 6.87 4.51 -11.51
CA ASN A 50 6.11 5.51 -10.75
C ASN A 50 4.71 5.00 -10.32
N HIS A 51 3.99 4.30 -11.19
CA HIS A 51 2.68 3.72 -10.86
C HIS A 51 2.81 2.61 -9.80
N SER A 52 3.83 1.75 -9.91
CA SER A 52 4.10 0.68 -8.94
C SER A 52 4.43 1.25 -7.56
N ILE A 53 5.26 2.30 -7.49
CA ILE A 53 5.56 3.01 -6.26
C ILE A 53 4.29 3.63 -5.68
N SER A 54 3.50 4.34 -6.49
CA SER A 54 2.27 5.01 -6.05
C SER A 54 1.23 4.03 -5.47
N ILE A 55 1.03 2.87 -6.11
CA ILE A 55 0.11 1.83 -5.62
C ILE A 55 0.61 1.27 -4.29
N LYS A 56 1.90 0.93 -4.19
CA LYS A 56 2.49 0.41 -2.95
C LYS A 56 2.35 1.41 -1.80
N GLU A 57 2.65 2.68 -2.03
CA GLU A 57 2.50 3.72 -1.02
C GLU A 57 1.05 3.90 -0.57
N SER A 58 0.10 3.90 -1.52
CA SER A 58 -1.32 4.06 -1.22
C SER A 58 -1.87 2.88 -0.42
N VAL A 59 -1.52 1.65 -0.80
CA VAL A 59 -1.90 0.44 -0.09
C VAL A 59 -1.28 0.43 1.32
N SER A 60 0.01 0.74 1.45
CA SER A 60 0.68 0.80 2.76
C SER A 60 0.04 1.83 3.69
N LYS A 61 -0.26 3.04 3.19
CA LYS A 61 -0.93 4.09 3.99
C LYS A 61 -2.33 3.66 4.45
N ASN A 62 -3.10 3.00 3.58
CA ASN A 62 -4.41 2.49 3.95
C ASN A 62 -4.32 1.40 5.02
N ILE A 63 -3.40 0.45 4.87
CA ILE A 63 -3.17 -0.61 5.86
C ILE A 63 -2.75 0.00 7.20
N GLU A 64 -1.79 0.94 7.20
CA GLU A 64 -1.36 1.64 8.41
C GLU A 64 -2.52 2.38 9.11
N SER A 65 -3.41 3.01 8.33
CA SER A 65 -4.58 3.69 8.88
C SER A 65 -5.54 2.72 9.56
N LEU A 66 -5.88 1.61 8.88
CA LEU A 66 -6.77 0.59 9.42
C LEU A 66 -6.19 -0.05 10.69
N LEU A 67 -4.90 -0.39 10.68
CA LEU A 67 -4.23 -0.94 11.87
C LEU A 67 -4.23 0.03 13.05
N LYS A 68 -4.08 1.34 12.80
CA LYS A 68 -4.16 2.36 13.87
C LYS A 68 -5.56 2.48 14.46
N GLU A 69 -6.58 2.34 13.65
CA GLU A 69 -7.98 2.37 14.08
C GLU A 69 -8.30 1.14 14.92
N GLU A 70 -7.99 -0.06 14.42
CA GLU A 70 -8.18 -1.32 15.15
C GLU A 70 -7.43 -1.34 16.49
N LEU A 71 -6.19 -0.86 16.52
CA LEU A 71 -5.42 -0.76 17.77
C LEU A 71 -6.05 0.22 18.77
N ARG A 72 -6.71 1.27 18.30
CA ARG A 72 -7.42 2.21 19.17
C ARG A 72 -8.67 1.55 19.75
N ASP A 73 -9.44 0.84 18.93
CA ASP A 73 -10.65 0.16 19.36
C ASP A 73 -10.36 -0.94 20.38
N ILE A 74 -9.33 -1.76 20.12
CA ILE A 74 -8.85 -2.78 21.08
C ILE A 74 -8.47 -2.12 22.41
N ARG A 75 -7.76 -1.00 22.38
CA ARG A 75 -7.35 -0.28 23.60
C ARG A 75 -8.56 0.27 24.36
N ASP A 76 -9.54 0.82 23.65
CA ASP A 76 -10.75 1.35 24.27
C ASP A 76 -11.61 0.25 24.88
N GLU A 77 -11.72 -0.89 24.22
CA GLU A 77 -12.43 -2.06 24.75
C GLU A 77 -11.73 -2.66 25.97
N LEU A 78 -10.40 -2.76 25.94
CA LEU A 78 -9.61 -3.19 27.08
C LEU A 78 -9.82 -2.27 28.30
N ASN A 79 -9.79 -0.95 28.08
CA ASN A 79 -10.02 0.05 29.13
C ASN A 79 -11.44 -0.06 29.72
N ARG A 80 -12.46 -0.31 28.87
CA ARG A 80 -13.84 -0.53 29.33
C ARG A 80 -13.96 -1.80 30.15
N SER A 81 -13.34 -2.89 29.67
CA SER A 81 -13.30 -4.17 30.38
C SER A 81 -12.65 -4.03 31.75
N GLU A 82 -11.51 -3.34 31.83
CA GLU A 82 -10.82 -3.06 33.10
C GLU A 82 -11.72 -2.29 34.08
N ARG A 83 -12.36 -1.21 33.63
CA ARG A 83 -13.30 -0.44 34.47
C ARG A 83 -14.48 -1.28 34.95
N ASN A 84 -15.01 -2.14 34.09
CA ASN A 84 -16.12 -3.04 34.45
C ASN A 84 -15.69 -4.06 35.52
N ILE A 85 -14.49 -4.63 35.38
CA ILE A 85 -13.91 -5.55 36.38
C ILE A 85 -13.71 -4.82 37.71
N GLN A 86 -13.11 -3.62 37.69
CA GLN A 86 -12.92 -2.80 38.89
C GLN A 86 -14.25 -2.50 39.58
N TYR A 87 -15.26 -2.04 38.83
CA TYR A 87 -16.59 -1.77 39.35
C TYR A 87 -17.23 -3.01 40.01
N SER A 88 -17.18 -4.16 39.33
CA SER A 88 -17.72 -5.42 39.84
C SER A 88 -17.02 -5.87 41.13
N LEU A 89 -15.68 -5.81 41.16
CA LEU A 89 -14.89 -6.14 42.35
C LEU A 89 -15.22 -5.22 43.53
N THR A 90 -15.27 -3.90 43.30
CA THR A 90 -15.62 -2.93 44.34
C THR A 90 -17.02 -3.19 44.88
N LYS A 91 -18.00 -3.44 44.00
CA LYS A 91 -19.37 -3.75 44.40
C LYS A 91 -19.42 -5.01 45.28
N ASN A 92 -18.80 -6.10 44.84
CA ASN A 92 -18.77 -7.35 45.61
C ASN A 92 -18.11 -7.17 46.98
N LEU A 93 -17.04 -6.37 47.07
CA LEU A 93 -16.37 -6.07 48.35
C LEU A 93 -17.27 -5.25 49.28
N MET A 94 -18.05 -4.30 48.75
CA MET A 94 -19.02 -3.54 49.54
C MET A 94 -20.15 -4.44 50.08
N GLU A 95 -20.69 -5.32 49.23
CA GLU A 95 -21.73 -6.29 49.63
C GLU A 95 -21.21 -7.26 50.70
N MET A 96 -19.98 -7.78 50.55
CA MET A 96 -19.35 -8.61 51.57
C MET A 96 -19.20 -7.85 52.90
N ARG A 97 -18.70 -6.61 52.85
CA ARG A 97 -18.55 -5.76 54.04
C ARG A 97 -19.90 -5.58 54.74
N GLU A 98 -20.96 -5.25 54.01
CA GLU A 98 -22.31 -5.08 54.57
C GLU A 98 -22.84 -6.37 55.22
N TYR A 99 -22.60 -7.53 54.59
CA TYR A 99 -22.97 -8.82 55.16
C TYR A 99 -22.30 -9.09 56.51
N PHE A 100 -21.01 -8.80 56.64
CA PHE A 100 -20.28 -9.00 57.91
C PHE A 100 -20.76 -8.03 59.00
N TYR A 101 -20.98 -6.75 58.68
CA TYR A 101 -21.54 -5.79 59.65
C TYR A 101 -22.91 -6.21 60.18
N GLN A 102 -23.81 -6.70 59.31
CA GLN A 102 -25.13 -7.16 59.73
C GLN A 102 -25.11 -8.45 60.57
N LYS A 103 -24.03 -9.23 60.50
CA LYS A 103 -23.85 -10.43 61.30
C LYS A 103 -23.36 -10.09 62.70
N ASP A 104 -22.42 -9.15 62.81
CA ASP A 104 -21.86 -8.71 64.09
C ASP A 104 -22.89 -7.96 64.95
N ASP A 105 -23.87 -7.26 64.35
CA ASP A 105 -24.98 -6.60 65.07
C ASP A 105 -26.05 -7.57 65.60
N LYS A 106 -25.98 -8.86 65.26
CA LYS A 106 -26.98 -9.89 65.64
C LYS A 106 -26.48 -10.92 66.66
N GLU A 107 -25.23 -10.83 67.10
CA GLU A 107 -24.64 -11.60 68.22
C GLU A 107 -24.53 -10.73 69.49
#